data_AF-A0A9P1BNE8-F1
#
_entry.id   AF-A0A9P1BNE8-F1
#
_cell.length_a   1.000
_cell.length_b   1.000
_cell.length_c   1.000
_cell.angle_alpha   90.00
_cell.angle_beta   90.00
_cell.angle_gamma   90.00
#
_symmetry.space_group_name_H-M   'P 1'
#
loop_
_entity.id
_entity.type
_entity.pdbx_description
1 polymer ?
#
loop_
_entity_poly.entity_id
_entity_poly.type
_entity_poly.pdbx_seq_one_letter_code
_entity_poly.pdbx_strand_id
1 'polypeptide(L)'
;LGEVDQCQASHFLEVFAGDHMLHSGVQLEGLQSRALDVNYTRKMDLATAFGFILAVNFVRHVRQQGCAWFALPCSSWVFLSQGSTKRHFLRPQGWNCFKSTAEGNRLARRLAYLLELCHKLKIFYIIEQPESSLLFRYKPFWRLLKKHGAHRVKCSLGAFNALTVKPVVFWGTAPFLKKLSRQVTSKQRSQLRRIRSFLKLDTARVYRNGAGETRC
;
A
#
# COMPACT_ATOMS: atom_id res chain seq x y z
N LEU A 1 6.27 -17.85 -24.86
CA LEU A 1 5.66 -17.66 -23.52
C LEU A 1 4.76 -18.85 -23.30
N GLY A 2 5.13 -19.79 -22.44
CA GLY A 2 4.33 -21.00 -22.20
C GLY A 2 2.94 -20.66 -21.69
N GLU A 3 1.93 -21.44 -22.11
CA GLU A 3 0.58 -21.36 -21.58
C GLU A 3 0.63 -21.60 -20.06
N VAL A 4 0.12 -20.64 -19.30
CA VAL A 4 -0.02 -20.79 -17.86
C VAL A 4 -1.26 -21.64 -17.64
N ASP A 5 -1.09 -22.78 -16.96
CA ASP A 5 -2.20 -23.62 -16.53
C ASP A 5 -3.20 -22.78 -15.73
N GLN A 6 -4.38 -22.56 -16.33
CA GLN A 6 -5.41 -21.67 -15.77
C GLN A 6 -5.89 -22.15 -14.40
N CYS A 7 -5.72 -23.44 -14.08
CA CYS A 7 -6.14 -24.05 -12.83
C CYS A 7 -5.37 -23.49 -11.60
N GLN A 8 -4.15 -22.93 -11.81
CA GLN A 8 -3.31 -22.38 -10.74
C GLN A 8 -3.32 -20.85 -10.62
N ALA A 9 -4.17 -20.18 -11.41
CA ALA A 9 -4.20 -18.73 -11.47
C ALA A 9 -4.92 -18.11 -10.26
N SER A 10 -4.19 -17.28 -9.51
CA SER A 10 -4.72 -16.55 -8.36
C SER A 10 -5.74 -15.47 -8.78
N HIS A 11 -6.77 -15.31 -7.97
CA HIS A 11 -7.79 -14.27 -8.11
C HIS A 11 -7.29 -12.93 -7.55
N PHE A 12 -6.44 -13.02 -6.52
CA PHE A 12 -5.95 -11.87 -5.77
C PHE A 12 -4.47 -11.99 -5.44
N LEU A 13 -3.76 -10.86 -5.52
CA LEU A 13 -2.38 -10.72 -5.06
C LEU A 13 -2.29 -9.53 -4.11
N GLU A 14 -1.80 -9.75 -2.90
CA GLU A 14 -1.45 -8.69 -1.95
C GLU A 14 0.07 -8.51 -1.90
N VAL A 15 0.57 -7.30 -2.15
CA VAL A 15 2.00 -6.97 -2.04
C VAL A 15 2.19 -5.92 -0.95
N PHE A 16 3.16 -6.18 -0.07
CA PHE A 16 3.32 -5.51 1.23
C PHE A 16 2.16 -5.86 2.17
N ALA A 17 1.88 -7.16 2.28
CA ALA A 17 0.69 -7.65 2.93
C ALA A 17 0.68 -7.44 4.46
N GLY A 18 1.82 -7.15 5.10
CA GLY A 18 1.89 -6.87 6.53
C GLY A 18 1.39 -8.03 7.38
N ASP A 19 0.16 -7.92 7.89
CA ASP A 19 -0.56 -8.93 8.68
C ASP A 19 -1.59 -9.74 7.85
N HIS A 20 -1.65 -9.54 6.53
CA HIS A 20 -2.42 -10.37 5.57
C HIS A 20 -3.93 -10.29 5.72
N MET A 21 -4.43 -9.14 6.18
CA MET A 21 -5.85 -8.94 6.41
C MET A 21 -6.67 -9.06 5.12
N LEU A 22 -6.17 -8.55 3.99
CA LEU A 22 -6.87 -8.64 2.71
C LEU A 22 -6.74 -10.03 2.11
N HIS A 23 -5.53 -10.60 2.12
CA HIS A 23 -5.29 -11.97 1.66
C HIS A 23 -6.21 -12.98 2.37
N SER A 24 -6.26 -12.92 3.72
CA SER A 24 -7.11 -13.80 4.54
C SER A 24 -8.59 -13.57 4.24
N GLY A 25 -9.03 -12.31 4.14
CA GLY A 25 -10.41 -11.99 3.79
C GLY A 25 -10.83 -12.57 2.44
N VAL A 26 -9.96 -12.51 1.43
CA VAL A 26 -10.24 -13.10 0.11
C VAL A 26 -10.28 -14.63 0.17
N GLN A 27 -9.42 -15.27 0.96
CA GLN A 27 -9.46 -16.73 1.14
C GLN A 27 -10.72 -17.21 1.84
N LEU A 28 -11.25 -16.45 2.81
CA LEU A 28 -12.51 -16.77 3.48
C LEU A 28 -13.70 -16.78 2.51
N GLU A 29 -13.64 -16.01 1.43
CA GLU A 29 -14.61 -16.02 0.33
C GLU A 29 -14.38 -17.16 -0.68
N GLY A 30 -13.49 -18.12 -0.37
CA GLY A 30 -13.17 -19.27 -1.22
C GLY A 30 -12.33 -18.94 -2.46
N LEU A 31 -11.75 -17.74 -2.53
CA LEU A 31 -10.96 -17.31 -3.69
C LEU A 31 -9.48 -17.59 -3.49
N GLN A 32 -8.80 -18.03 -4.57
CA GLN A 32 -7.36 -18.22 -4.53
C GLN A 32 -6.65 -16.87 -4.42
N SER A 33 -5.88 -16.71 -3.34
CA SER A 33 -5.17 -15.47 -3.02
C SER A 33 -3.69 -15.78 -2.78
N ARG A 34 -2.82 -14.81 -3.05
CA ARG A 34 -1.38 -14.88 -2.76
C ARG A 34 -0.93 -13.61 -2.08
N ALA A 35 0.03 -13.71 -1.16
CA ALA A 35 0.56 -12.57 -0.41
C ALA A 35 2.09 -12.52 -0.51
N LEU A 36 2.62 -11.30 -0.60
CA LEU A 36 4.05 -11.00 -0.64
C LEU A 36 4.38 -9.99 0.45
N ASP A 37 5.28 -10.36 1.35
CA ASP A 37 5.82 -9.46 2.36
C ASP A 37 7.23 -9.89 2.78
N VAL A 38 8.08 -8.93 3.13
CA VAL A 38 9.43 -9.19 3.66
C VAL A 38 9.37 -9.86 5.03
N ASN A 39 8.31 -9.64 5.80
CA ASN A 39 8.09 -10.24 7.10
C ASN A 39 7.94 -11.77 7.03
N TYR A 40 7.53 -12.31 5.89
CA TYR A 40 7.50 -13.76 5.66
C TYR A 40 8.88 -14.34 5.40
N THR A 41 9.62 -13.70 4.49
CA THR A 41 10.96 -14.11 4.11
C THR A 41 11.67 -12.96 3.43
N ARG A 42 12.96 -12.80 3.72
CA ARG A 42 13.82 -11.81 3.04
C ARG A 42 13.86 -12.01 1.53
N LYS A 43 13.56 -13.21 1.05
CA LYS A 43 13.43 -13.52 -0.39
C LYS A 43 12.26 -12.80 -1.07
N MET A 44 11.27 -12.33 -0.30
CA MET A 44 10.13 -11.55 -0.80
C MET A 44 10.35 -10.04 -0.68
N ASP A 45 11.55 -9.58 -0.29
CA ASP A 45 11.86 -8.15 -0.25
C ASP A 45 11.87 -7.54 -1.66
N LEU A 46 10.83 -6.76 -1.96
CA LEU A 46 10.67 -6.05 -3.22
C LEU A 46 11.81 -5.05 -3.50
N ALA A 47 12.66 -4.72 -2.53
CA ALA A 47 13.85 -3.89 -2.71
C ALA A 47 15.05 -4.67 -3.30
N THR A 48 15.03 -6.01 -3.24
CA THR A 48 16.06 -6.91 -3.81
C THR A 48 15.71 -7.33 -5.24
N ALA A 49 16.70 -7.65 -6.08
CA ALA A 49 16.43 -8.11 -7.45
C ALA A 49 15.57 -9.38 -7.46
N PHE A 50 15.87 -10.33 -6.57
CA PHE A 50 15.14 -11.59 -6.44
C PHE A 50 13.67 -11.36 -6.03
N GLY A 51 13.42 -10.59 -4.97
CA GLY A 51 12.04 -10.31 -4.53
C GLY A 51 11.22 -9.55 -5.58
N PHE A 52 11.87 -8.70 -6.39
CA PHE A 52 11.21 -8.06 -7.53
C PHE A 52 10.85 -9.04 -8.66
N ILE A 53 11.76 -9.94 -9.04
CA ILE A 53 11.47 -11.00 -10.02
C ILE A 53 10.33 -11.90 -9.52
N LEU A 54 10.37 -12.24 -8.23
CA LEU A 54 9.32 -13.02 -7.60
C LEU A 54 7.96 -12.30 -7.67
N ALA A 55 7.91 -11.00 -7.38
CA ALA A 55 6.69 -10.19 -7.52
C ALA A 55 6.18 -10.12 -8.97
N VAL A 56 7.08 -9.98 -9.95
CA VAL A 56 6.73 -10.05 -11.38
C VAL A 56 6.10 -11.41 -11.70
N ASN A 57 6.70 -12.49 -11.21
CA ASN A 57 6.16 -13.84 -11.40
C ASN A 57 4.77 -13.98 -10.78
N PHE A 58 4.55 -13.48 -9.56
CA PHE A 58 3.23 -13.52 -8.92
C PHE A 58 2.19 -12.72 -9.69
N VAL A 59 2.51 -11.51 -10.17
CA VAL A 59 1.59 -10.72 -11.01
C VAL A 59 1.19 -11.50 -12.27
N ARG A 60 2.11 -12.22 -12.91
CA ARG A 60 1.82 -13.05 -14.08
C ARG A 60 0.88 -14.23 -13.81
N HIS A 61 0.79 -14.67 -12.56
CA HIS A 61 -0.12 -15.74 -12.12
C HIS A 61 -1.44 -15.19 -11.56
N VAL A 62 -1.68 -13.88 -11.62
CA VAL A 62 -3.01 -13.34 -11.36
C VAL A 62 -3.83 -13.49 -12.62
N ARG A 63 -5.02 -14.08 -12.50
CA ARG A 63 -5.93 -14.25 -13.64
C ARG A 63 -6.27 -12.89 -14.25
N GLN A 64 -6.54 -12.87 -15.56
CA GLN A 64 -7.11 -11.69 -16.21
C GLN A 64 -8.39 -11.26 -15.48
N GLN A 65 -8.60 -9.95 -15.29
CA GLN A 65 -9.66 -9.37 -14.44
C GLN A 65 -9.59 -9.75 -12.95
N GLY A 66 -8.52 -10.41 -12.50
CA GLY A 66 -8.16 -10.49 -11.08
C GLY A 66 -7.74 -9.14 -10.50
N CYS A 67 -7.35 -9.12 -9.24
CA CYS A 67 -6.98 -7.90 -8.54
C CYS A 67 -5.61 -8.01 -7.85
N ALA A 68 -4.76 -7.00 -8.02
CA ALA A 68 -3.51 -6.86 -7.28
C ALA A 68 -3.57 -5.63 -6.36
N TRP A 69 -3.40 -5.84 -5.06
CA TRP A 69 -3.41 -4.80 -4.05
C TRP A 69 -1.97 -4.50 -3.57
N PHE A 70 -1.61 -3.22 -3.52
CA PHE A 70 -0.27 -2.76 -3.18
C PHE A 70 -0.29 -1.75 -2.04
N ALA A 71 0.25 -2.12 -0.88
CA ALA A 71 0.35 -1.25 0.30
C ALA A 71 1.79 -0.79 0.55
N LEU A 72 2.39 -0.09 -0.43
CA LEU A 72 3.79 0.33 -0.39
C LEU A 72 4.15 1.01 0.96
N PRO A 73 5.31 0.70 1.59
CA PRO A 73 5.73 1.37 2.82
C PRO A 73 5.70 2.90 2.69
N CYS A 74 4.88 3.54 3.53
CA CYS A 74 4.57 4.96 3.41
C CYS A 74 5.50 5.88 4.22
N SER A 75 6.36 5.31 5.08
CA SER A 75 7.17 6.08 6.05
C SER A 75 8.02 7.17 5.41
N SER A 76 8.57 6.94 4.22
CA SER A 76 9.39 7.92 3.49
C SER A 76 8.60 8.87 2.59
N TRP A 77 7.27 8.76 2.52
CA TRP A 77 6.41 9.52 1.60
C TRP A 77 5.40 10.44 2.31
N VAL A 78 5.18 10.28 3.61
CA VAL A 78 4.22 11.07 4.40
C VAL A 78 4.80 12.40 4.86
N PHE A 79 3.94 13.32 5.29
CA PHE A 79 4.35 14.65 5.76
C PHE A 79 5.41 14.60 6.89
N LEU A 80 5.30 13.63 7.81
CA LEU A 80 6.21 13.48 8.95
C LEU A 80 7.67 13.25 8.55
N SER A 81 7.91 12.66 7.37
CA SER A 81 9.28 12.38 6.90
C SER A 81 9.80 13.40 5.90
N GLN A 82 9.03 14.44 5.56
CA GLN A 82 9.45 15.44 4.56
C GLN A 82 10.71 16.20 5.01
N GLY A 83 10.84 16.52 6.30
CA GLY A 83 12.01 17.22 6.85
C GLY A 83 13.33 16.45 6.69
N SER A 84 13.30 15.12 6.86
CA SER A 84 14.47 14.24 6.77
C SER A 84 14.73 13.75 5.35
N THR A 85 13.68 13.46 4.57
CA THR A 85 13.81 13.00 3.17
C THR A 85 14.01 14.15 2.18
N LYS A 86 13.77 15.38 2.62
CA LYS A 86 13.72 16.61 1.80
C LYS A 86 12.71 16.52 0.65
N ARG A 87 11.70 15.66 0.79
CA ARG A 87 10.56 15.60 -0.15
C ARG A 87 9.62 16.76 0.15
N HIS A 88 9.11 17.38 -0.90
CA HIS A 88 8.03 18.35 -0.83
C HIS A 88 7.22 18.32 -2.13
N PHE A 89 6.17 19.13 -2.22
CA PHE A 89 5.24 19.11 -3.35
C PHE A 89 5.91 19.28 -4.72
N LEU A 90 6.88 20.20 -4.84
CA LEU A 90 7.61 20.47 -6.08
C LEU A 90 8.76 19.48 -6.33
N ARG A 91 9.22 18.78 -5.29
CA ARG A 91 10.26 17.75 -5.38
C ARG A 91 9.83 16.47 -4.65
N PRO A 92 8.82 15.73 -5.15
CA PRO A 92 8.31 14.54 -4.46
C PRO A 92 9.36 13.43 -4.32
N GLN A 93 10.38 13.43 -5.16
CA GLN A 93 11.49 12.47 -5.12
C GLN A 93 12.49 12.74 -3.97
N GLY A 94 12.47 13.93 -3.37
CA GLY A 94 13.38 14.31 -2.28
C GLY A 94 14.84 14.34 -2.69
N TRP A 95 15.72 14.10 -1.73
CA TRP A 95 17.16 14.03 -1.95
C TRP A 95 17.69 12.59 -1.81
N ASN A 96 18.17 12.04 -2.93
CA ASN A 96 18.67 10.66 -3.01
C ASN A 96 19.97 10.37 -2.24
N CYS A 97 20.61 11.39 -1.64
CA CYS A 97 21.78 11.15 -0.78
C CYS A 97 21.38 10.38 0.50
N PHE A 98 20.14 10.54 0.96
CA PHE A 98 19.62 9.79 2.10
C PHE A 98 19.19 8.41 1.66
N LYS A 99 19.73 7.38 2.32
CA LYS A 99 19.43 5.96 2.04
C LYS A 99 17.93 5.68 2.01
N SER A 100 17.17 6.15 2.99
CA SER A 100 15.71 5.98 3.08
C SER A 100 14.96 6.59 1.88
N THR A 101 15.43 7.75 1.38
CA THR A 101 14.86 8.41 0.20
C THR A 101 15.17 7.62 -1.07
N ALA A 102 16.43 7.18 -1.25
CA ALA A 102 16.85 6.38 -2.39
C ALA A 102 16.11 5.03 -2.44
N GLU A 103 15.97 4.34 -1.31
CA GLU A 103 15.23 3.08 -1.18
C GLU A 103 13.74 3.28 -1.48
N GLY A 104 13.12 4.32 -0.92
CA GLY A 104 11.72 4.67 -1.22
C GLY A 104 11.50 4.92 -2.71
N ASN A 105 12.41 5.65 -3.38
CA ASN A 105 12.35 5.89 -4.82
C ASN A 105 12.57 4.62 -5.65
N ARG A 106 13.48 3.73 -5.22
CA ARG A 106 13.69 2.41 -5.85
C ARG A 106 12.43 1.56 -5.79
N LEU A 107 11.83 1.42 -4.61
CA LEU A 107 10.59 0.65 -4.43
C LEU A 107 9.44 1.25 -5.24
N ALA A 108 9.28 2.57 -5.23
CA ALA A 108 8.28 3.25 -6.03
C ALA A 108 8.44 2.95 -7.53
N ARG A 109 9.66 3.03 -8.09
CA ARG A 109 9.89 2.70 -9.51
C ARG A 109 9.55 1.24 -9.84
N ARG A 110 9.89 0.31 -8.95
CA ARG A 110 9.54 -1.11 -9.12
C ARG A 110 8.04 -1.36 -9.05
N LEU A 111 7.36 -0.71 -8.10
CA LEU A 111 5.90 -0.77 -8.05
C LEU A 111 5.29 -0.20 -9.34
N ALA A 112 5.75 0.96 -9.83
CA ALA A 112 5.27 1.52 -11.10
C ALA A 112 5.42 0.53 -12.27
N TYR A 113 6.50 -0.25 -12.32
CA TYR A 113 6.66 -1.33 -13.30
C TYR A 113 5.61 -2.44 -13.13
N LEU A 114 5.36 -2.91 -11.89
CA LEU A 114 4.34 -3.92 -11.62
C LEU A 114 2.94 -3.44 -12.01
N LEU A 115 2.64 -2.15 -11.80
CA LEU A 115 1.36 -1.56 -12.19
C LEU A 115 1.17 -1.49 -13.72
N GLU A 116 2.21 -1.13 -14.47
CA GLU A 116 2.21 -1.22 -15.94
C GLU A 116 2.00 -2.67 -16.39
N LEU A 117 2.65 -3.64 -15.74
CA LEU A 117 2.46 -5.06 -16.03
C LEU A 117 1.03 -5.52 -15.75
N CYS A 118 0.46 -5.17 -14.60
CA CYS A 118 -0.94 -5.46 -14.29
C CYS A 118 -1.87 -4.90 -15.37
N HIS A 119 -1.68 -3.65 -15.77
CA HIS A 119 -2.50 -3.01 -16.80
C HIS A 119 -2.41 -3.73 -18.15
N LYS A 120 -1.20 -4.08 -18.61
CA LYS A 120 -0.98 -4.84 -19.86
C LYS A 120 -1.62 -6.23 -19.82
N LEU A 121 -1.62 -6.89 -18.67
CA LEU A 121 -2.23 -8.20 -18.44
C LEU A 121 -3.74 -8.11 -18.13
N LYS A 122 -4.35 -6.92 -18.22
CA LYS A 122 -5.77 -6.68 -17.91
C LYS A 122 -6.13 -7.13 -16.48
N ILE A 123 -5.19 -6.99 -15.54
CA ILE A 123 -5.37 -7.19 -14.10
C ILE A 123 -5.72 -5.84 -13.47
N PHE A 124 -6.76 -5.80 -12.65
CA PHE A 124 -7.07 -4.61 -11.87
C PHE A 124 -6.02 -4.41 -10.78
N TYR A 125 -5.64 -3.17 -10.50
CA TYR A 125 -4.76 -2.87 -9.38
C TYR A 125 -5.35 -1.82 -8.46
N ILE A 126 -4.94 -1.87 -7.20
CA ILE A 126 -5.24 -0.87 -6.17
C ILE A 126 -3.96 -0.56 -5.40
N ILE A 127 -3.66 0.72 -5.22
CA ILE A 127 -2.55 1.22 -4.42
C ILE A 127 -3.12 1.91 -3.20
N GLU A 128 -2.74 1.46 -2.02
CA GLU A 128 -3.09 2.08 -0.76
C GLU A 128 -1.96 2.97 -0.25
N GLN A 129 -2.31 4.19 0.16
CA GLN A 129 -1.42 5.12 0.85
C GLN A 129 -2.19 6.01 1.82
N PRO A 130 -1.51 6.58 2.83
CA PRO A 130 -2.05 7.69 3.61
C PRO A 130 -2.41 8.89 2.72
N GLU A 131 -3.41 9.67 3.10
CA GLU A 131 -3.84 10.85 2.33
C GLU A 131 -2.72 11.89 2.13
N SER A 132 -1.82 12.02 3.12
CA SER A 132 -0.68 12.95 3.08
C SER A 132 0.52 12.46 2.26
N SER A 133 0.43 11.28 1.63
CA SER A 133 1.53 10.69 0.88
C SER A 133 1.85 11.49 -0.39
N LEU A 134 3.13 11.83 -0.58
CA LEU A 134 3.66 12.44 -1.80
C LEU A 134 3.86 11.44 -2.95
N LEU A 135 3.61 10.14 -2.74
CA LEU A 135 3.84 9.09 -3.74
C LEU A 135 3.11 9.38 -5.05
N PHE A 136 1.86 9.83 -5.01
CA PHE A 136 1.07 10.11 -6.22
C PHE A 136 1.46 11.38 -6.96
N ARG A 137 2.35 12.21 -6.37
CA ARG A 137 3.00 13.33 -7.05
C ARG A 137 4.33 12.93 -7.69
N TYR A 138 4.87 11.76 -7.32
CA TYR A 138 6.09 11.25 -7.92
C TYR A 138 5.87 10.96 -9.41
N LYS A 139 6.69 11.60 -10.26
CA LYS A 139 6.51 11.66 -11.72
C LYS A 139 6.23 10.31 -12.39
N PRO A 140 6.92 9.19 -12.04
CA PRO A 140 6.60 7.87 -12.59
C PRO A 140 5.16 7.43 -12.29
N PHE A 141 4.68 7.60 -11.05
CA PHE A 141 3.30 7.24 -10.68
C PHE A 141 2.28 8.14 -11.35
N TRP A 142 2.48 9.45 -11.27
CA TRP A 142 1.50 10.41 -11.81
C TRP A 142 1.21 10.17 -13.28
N ARG A 143 2.27 9.98 -14.09
CA ARG A 143 2.13 9.69 -15.52
C ARG A 143 1.43 8.36 -15.76
N LEU A 144 1.80 7.33 -15.00
CA LEU A 144 1.23 5.99 -15.15
C LEU A 144 -0.25 5.95 -14.78
N LEU A 145 -0.63 6.54 -13.65
CA LEU A 145 -2.01 6.61 -13.18
C LEU A 145 -2.89 7.37 -14.17
N LYS A 146 -2.39 8.50 -14.71
CA LYS A 146 -3.08 9.24 -15.77
C LYS A 146 -3.25 8.39 -17.03
N LYS A 147 -2.18 7.72 -17.49
CA LYS A 147 -2.20 6.83 -18.67
C LYS A 147 -3.23 5.70 -18.51
N HIS A 148 -3.30 5.09 -17.33
CA HIS A 148 -4.19 3.96 -17.06
C HIS A 148 -5.65 4.35 -16.79
N GLY A 149 -5.98 5.65 -16.76
CA GLY A 149 -7.30 6.12 -16.33
C GLY A 149 -7.63 5.75 -14.88
N ALA A 150 -6.63 5.67 -14.01
CA ALA A 150 -6.82 5.24 -12.63
C ALA A 150 -7.69 6.23 -11.84
N HIS A 151 -8.59 5.70 -11.02
CA HIS A 151 -9.45 6.49 -10.16
C HIS A 151 -8.85 6.67 -8.78
N ARG A 152 -9.09 7.85 -8.20
CA ARG A 152 -8.75 8.15 -6.81
C ARG A 152 -10.00 8.05 -5.94
N VAL A 153 -9.88 7.37 -4.81
CA VAL A 153 -10.91 7.28 -3.77
C VAL A 153 -10.31 7.62 -2.42
N LYS A 154 -11.03 8.37 -1.60
CA LYS A 154 -10.66 8.64 -0.21
C LYS A 154 -11.51 7.77 0.71
N CYS A 155 -10.91 7.21 1.75
CA CYS A 155 -11.67 6.59 2.82
C CYS A 155 -10.98 6.79 4.17
N SER A 156 -11.67 6.43 5.24
CA SER A 156 -11.09 6.31 6.58
C SER A 156 -11.12 4.85 7.00
N LEU A 157 -9.98 4.31 7.46
CA LEU A 157 -9.90 2.90 7.86
C LEU A 157 -10.92 2.54 8.95
N GLY A 158 -11.26 3.49 9.82
CA GLY A 158 -12.28 3.29 10.86
C GLY A 158 -13.67 3.00 10.31
N ALA A 159 -13.97 3.36 9.05
CA ALA A 159 -15.23 3.01 8.40
C ALA A 159 -15.33 1.53 8.04
N PHE A 160 -14.19 0.82 8.09
CA PHE A 160 -14.04 -0.62 7.91
C PHE A 160 -13.64 -1.30 9.23
N ASN A 161 -14.11 -0.76 10.36
CA ASN A 161 -13.88 -1.28 11.72
C ASN A 161 -12.41 -1.31 12.17
N ALA A 162 -11.49 -0.64 11.47
CA ALA A 162 -10.14 -0.47 12.00
C ALA A 162 -10.17 0.40 13.26
N LEU A 163 -9.30 0.09 14.22
CA LEU A 163 -9.18 0.86 15.48
C LEU A 163 -8.70 2.30 15.24
N THR A 164 -8.18 2.60 14.05
CA THR A 164 -7.69 3.92 13.68
C THR A 164 -8.64 4.62 12.70
N VAL A 165 -8.86 5.92 12.90
CA VAL A 165 -9.59 6.80 11.96
C VAL A 165 -8.68 7.35 10.86
N LYS A 166 -7.53 6.71 10.61
CA LYS A 166 -6.51 7.16 9.67
C LYS A 166 -7.13 7.37 8.27
N PRO A 167 -7.00 8.57 7.69
CA PRO A 167 -7.41 8.81 6.31
C PRO A 167 -6.42 8.13 5.37
N VAL A 168 -6.96 7.35 4.44
CA VAL A 168 -6.21 6.71 3.37
C VAL A 168 -6.82 7.07 2.03
N VAL A 169 -5.99 6.96 0.99
CA VAL A 169 -6.40 7.14 -0.38
C VAL A 169 -6.05 5.88 -1.15
N PHE A 170 -6.98 5.46 -1.98
CA PHE A 170 -6.79 4.40 -2.94
C PHE A 170 -6.67 4.99 -4.34
N TRP A 171 -5.71 4.47 -5.10
CA TRP A 171 -5.59 4.73 -6.53
C TRP A 171 -5.61 3.41 -7.28
N GLY A 172 -6.41 3.29 -8.33
CA GLY A 172 -6.51 2.00 -9.01
C GLY A 172 -7.44 1.97 -10.21
N THR A 173 -7.49 0.81 -10.86
CA THR A 173 -8.33 0.54 -12.05
C THR A 173 -9.49 -0.40 -11.75
N ALA A 174 -9.61 -0.90 -10.52
CA ALA A 174 -10.69 -1.81 -10.14
C ALA A 174 -12.08 -1.13 -10.27
N PRO A 175 -13.06 -1.77 -10.95
CA PRO A 175 -14.39 -1.18 -11.15
C PRO A 175 -15.12 -0.87 -9.84
N PHE A 176 -14.88 -1.68 -8.80
CA PHE A 176 -15.50 -1.51 -7.48
C PHE A 176 -14.81 -0.45 -6.61
N LEU A 177 -13.70 0.15 -7.06
CA LEU A 177 -12.90 1.07 -6.23
C LEU A 177 -13.73 2.21 -5.63
N LYS A 178 -14.66 2.79 -6.42
CA LYS A 178 -15.55 3.87 -5.97
C LYS A 178 -16.43 3.47 -4.79
N LYS A 179 -16.80 2.19 -4.67
CA LYS A 179 -17.61 1.66 -3.56
C LYS A 179 -16.84 1.64 -2.23
N LEU A 180 -15.51 1.74 -2.27
CA LEU A 180 -14.68 1.81 -1.08
C LEU A 180 -14.66 3.21 -0.44
N SER A 181 -15.28 4.22 -1.07
CA SER A 181 -15.34 5.59 -0.55
C SER A 181 -16.24 5.66 0.68
N ARG A 182 -15.68 5.49 1.88
CA ARG A 182 -16.41 5.54 3.15
C ARG A 182 -15.68 6.41 4.16
N GLN A 183 -16.45 7.26 4.84
CA GLN A 183 -15.96 8.10 5.95
C GLN A 183 -16.54 7.59 7.27
N VAL A 184 -15.79 7.80 8.35
CA VAL A 184 -16.24 7.47 9.71
C VAL A 184 -17.31 8.48 10.13
N THR A 185 -18.49 7.99 10.49
CA THR A 185 -19.57 8.84 11.05
C THR A 185 -19.21 9.32 12.46
N SER A 186 -19.87 10.37 12.95
CA SER A 186 -19.67 10.86 14.32
C SER A 186 -19.95 9.78 15.37
N LYS A 187 -20.97 8.94 15.16
CA LYS A 187 -21.31 7.81 16.04
C LYS A 187 -20.18 6.77 16.07
N GLN A 188 -19.69 6.35 14.91
CA GLN A 188 -18.56 5.42 14.81
C GLN A 188 -17.29 6.00 15.42
N ARG A 189 -17.02 7.29 15.23
CA ARG A 189 -15.87 7.97 15.84
C ARG A 189 -15.94 7.93 17.36
N SER A 190 -17.10 8.20 17.95
CA SER A 190 -17.31 8.11 19.40
C SER A 190 -17.15 6.68 19.91
N GLN A 191 -17.66 5.67 19.19
CA GLN A 191 -17.47 4.26 19.54
C GLN A 191 -15.99 3.86 19.51
N LEU A 192 -15.26 4.23 18.45
CA LEU A 192 -13.82 3.95 18.34
C LEU A 192 -13.01 4.61 19.46
N ARG A 193 -13.36 5.84 19.86
CA ARG A 193 -12.72 6.50 21.02
C ARG A 193 -12.94 5.72 22.31
N ARG A 194 -14.17 5.24 22.56
CA ARG A 194 -14.50 4.42 23.75
C ARG A 194 -13.72 3.11 23.75
N ILE A 195 -13.68 2.39 22.62
CA ILE A 195 -12.95 1.13 22.49
C ILE A 195 -11.44 1.35 22.75
N ARG A 196 -10.84 2.39 22.17
CA ARG A 196 -9.41 2.69 22.39
C ARG A 196 -9.10 3.04 23.85
N SER A 197 -9.98 3.81 24.49
CA SER A 197 -9.89 4.12 25.92
C SER A 197 -9.97 2.85 26.76
N PHE A 198 -10.93 1.96 26.46
CA PHE A 198 -11.12 0.70 27.17
C PHE A 198 -9.91 -0.23 27.03
N LEU A 199 -9.40 -0.39 25.81
CA LEU A 199 -8.25 -1.25 25.52
C LEU A 199 -6.92 -0.65 25.98
N LYS A 200 -6.91 0.56 26.58
CA LYS A 200 -5.69 1.31 26.96
C LYS A 200 -4.66 1.33 25.83
N LEU A 201 -5.13 1.45 24.59
CA LEU A 201 -4.25 1.50 23.43
C LEU A 201 -3.52 2.84 23.46
N ASP A 202 -2.32 2.85 24.00
CA ASP A 202 -1.45 4.02 24.01
C ASP A 202 -1.21 4.47 22.59
N THR A 203 -1.81 5.62 22.27
CA THR A 203 -1.76 6.18 20.92
C THR A 203 -0.47 6.95 20.69
N ALA A 204 0.19 7.37 21.78
CA ALA A 204 1.50 7.99 21.76
C ALA A 204 2.55 6.92 22.07
N ARG A 205 3.38 6.59 21.08
CA ARG A 205 4.67 5.97 21.41
C ARG A 205 5.46 7.03 22.16
N VAL A 206 5.76 6.77 23.42
CA VAL A 206 6.69 7.56 24.21
C VAL A 206 8.04 7.53 23.48
N TYR A 207 8.43 8.63 22.86
CA TYR A 207 9.72 8.72 22.20
C TYR A 207 10.77 9.06 23.26
N ARG A 208 11.69 8.13 23.49
CA ARG A 208 12.92 8.44 24.23
C ARG A 208 13.98 8.88 23.23
N ASN A 209 14.54 10.07 23.44
CA ASN A 209 15.66 10.53 22.61
C ASN A 209 16.94 9.72 22.92
N GLY A 210 18.03 10.01 22.22
CA GLY A 210 19.33 9.34 22.45
C GLY A 210 19.90 9.55 23.87
N ALA A 211 19.39 10.51 24.63
CA ALA A 211 19.75 10.75 26.03
C ALA A 211 18.81 10.02 27.02
N GLY A 212 17.84 9.24 26.52
CA GLY A 212 16.86 8.52 27.35
C GLY A 212 15.70 9.40 27.85
N GLU A 213 15.66 10.69 27.53
CA GLU A 213 14.58 11.58 27.93
C GLU A 213 13.31 11.26 27.16
N THR A 214 12.23 11.03 27.89
CA THR A 214 10.88 10.97 27.33
C THR A 214 10.48 12.35 26.81
N ARG A 215 10.22 12.46 25.50
CA ARG A 215 9.56 13.62 24.91
C ARG A 215 8.14 13.24 24.50
N CYS A 216 7.17 14.00 25.01
CA CYS A 216 5.77 13.95 24.60
C CYS A 216 5.55 14.81 23.36
#